data_AF-A0A524I0B3-F1
#
_entry.id   AF-A0A524I0B3-F1
#
_cell.length_a   1.000
_cell.length_b   1.000
_cell.length_c   1.000
_cell.angle_alpha   90.00
_cell.angle_beta   90.00
_cell.angle_gamma   90.00
#
_symmetry.space_group_name_H-M   'P 1'
#
loop_
_entity.id
_entity.type
_entity.pdbx_description
1 polymer ?
#
loop_
_entity_poly.entity_id
_entity_poly.type
_entity_poly.pdbx_seq_one_letter_code
_entity_poly.pdbx_strand_id
1 'polypeptide(L)'
;MADPSFLLDGMLGSLSRWLRLLGYDAEYVRDASDREMLSLLQGNDRLLLTRDRQLAERAGDRGVLITVTDLNSQLVWLENRIGLRLQPDLRR
;
A
#
# COMPACT_ATOMS: atom_id res chain seq x y z
N MET A 1 -9.87 -8.59 -14.14
CA MET A 1 -9.44 -7.31 -13.56
C MET A 1 -8.10 -7.58 -12.92
N ALA A 2 -7.07 -6.78 -13.20
CA ALA A 2 -5.76 -6.97 -12.58
C ALA A 2 -5.88 -6.71 -11.07
N ASP A 3 -5.24 -7.53 -10.24
CA ASP A 3 -5.19 -7.29 -8.80
C ASP A 3 -4.44 -5.97 -8.52
N PRO A 4 -4.87 -5.18 -7.53
CA PRO A 4 -4.24 -3.89 -7.24
C PRO A 4 -2.78 -4.09 -6.81
N SER A 5 -1.92 -3.19 -7.29
CA SER A 5 -0.50 -3.14 -6.93
C SER A 5 -0.24 -1.97 -5.99
N PHE A 6 0.56 -2.22 -4.96
CA PHE A 6 0.81 -1.29 -3.86
C PHE A 6 2.28 -0.87 -3.82
N LEU A 7 2.50 0.39 -3.53
CA LEU A 7 3.79 0.93 -3.10
C LEU A 7 3.64 1.34 -1.64
N LEU A 8 4.50 0.83 -0.77
CA LEU A 8 4.47 1.10 0.66
C LEU A 8 5.78 1.76 1.11
N ASP A 9 5.66 2.81 1.91
CA ASP A 9 6.82 3.47 2.52
C ASP A 9 7.40 2.68 3.71
N GLY A 10 8.49 3.19 4.27
CA GLY A 10 9.19 2.59 5.41
C GLY A 10 8.32 2.35 6.66
N MET A 11 7.17 3.04 6.80
CA MET A 11 6.30 2.93 7.97
C MET A 11 5.37 1.71 7.94
N LEU A 12 5.22 1.06 6.79
CA LEU A 12 4.23 -0.01 6.57
C LEU A 12 4.88 -1.37 6.24
N GLY A 13 6.08 -1.62 6.78
CA GLY A 13 6.83 -2.85 6.51
C GLY A 13 6.14 -4.16 6.95
N SER A 14 5.36 -4.14 8.03
CA SER A 14 4.55 -5.31 8.41
C SER A 14 3.41 -5.53 7.42
N LEU A 15 2.72 -4.45 7.05
CA LEU A 15 1.59 -4.50 6.13
C LEU A 15 2.01 -4.98 4.74
N SER A 16 3.15 -4.53 4.21
CA SER A 16 3.67 -4.97 2.92
C SER A 16 3.90 -6.49 2.88
N ARG A 17 4.43 -7.08 3.97
CA ARG A 17 4.61 -8.52 4.09
C ARG A 17 3.28 -9.27 4.04
N TRP A 18 2.26 -8.77 4.74
CA TRP A 18 0.94 -9.40 4.76
C TRP A 18 0.23 -9.30 3.42
N LEU A 19 0.29 -8.15 2.75
CA LEU A 19 -0.25 -8.01 1.40
C LEU A 19 0.37 -9.02 0.42
N ARG A 20 1.70 -9.23 0.49
CA ARG A 20 2.38 -10.26 -0.33
C ARG A 20 1.93 -11.67 0.02
N LEU A 21 1.76 -11.99 1.30
CA LEU A 21 1.25 -13.30 1.74
C LEU A 21 -0.18 -13.55 1.27
N LEU A 22 -0.98 -12.50 1.14
CA LEU A 22 -2.34 -12.56 0.60
C LEU A 22 -2.36 -12.58 -0.95
N GLY A 23 -1.20 -12.53 -1.61
CA GLY A 23 -1.08 -12.64 -3.07
C GLY A 23 -1.01 -11.31 -3.83
N TYR A 24 -1.06 -10.17 -3.14
CA TYR A 24 -1.00 -8.85 -3.78
C TYR A 24 0.42 -8.46 -4.17
N ASP A 25 0.54 -7.71 -5.27
CA ASP A 25 1.78 -7.02 -5.61
C ASP A 25 1.96 -5.83 -4.64
N ALA A 26 2.99 -5.88 -3.81
CA ALA A 26 3.23 -4.88 -2.78
C ALA A 26 4.73 -4.59 -2.69
N GLU A 27 5.17 -3.54 -3.36
CA GLU A 27 6.54 -3.03 -3.27
C GLU A 27 6.72 -2.25 -1.97
N TYR A 28 7.79 -2.56 -1.23
CA TYR A 28 8.12 -1.89 0.01
C TYR A 28 9.45 -1.17 -0.15
N VAL A 29 9.43 0.13 0.09
CA VAL A 29 10.60 1.00 -0.02
C VAL A 29 10.90 1.55 1.36
N ARG A 30 11.96 1.03 1.97
CA ARG A 30 12.36 1.39 3.34
C ARG A 30 12.87 2.82 3.43
N ASP A 31 13.82 3.15 2.56
CA ASP A 31 14.59 4.39 2.60
C ASP A 31 14.46 5.09 1.25
N ALA A 32 13.42 5.91 1.12
CA ALA A 32 13.23 6.79 -0.02
C ALA A 32 12.67 8.12 0.45
N SER A 33 13.11 9.19 -0.19
CA SER A 33 12.49 10.50 -0.06
C SER A 33 11.10 10.50 -0.69
N ASP A 34 10.25 11.44 -0.27
CA ASP A 34 8.95 11.66 -0.91
C ASP A 34 9.05 11.82 -2.43
N ARG A 35 10.12 12.48 -2.92
CA ARG A 35 10.30 12.67 -4.37
C ARG A 35 10.56 11.35 -5.09
N GLU A 36 11.36 10.47 -4.50
CA GLU A 36 11.63 9.14 -5.05
C GLU A 36 10.36 8.29 -5.00
N MET A 37 9.63 8.31 -3.88
CA MET A 37 8.33 7.61 -3.77
C MET A 37 7.33 8.06 -4.83
N LEU A 38 7.17 9.37 -5.02
CA LEU A 38 6.27 9.91 -6.04
C LEU A 38 6.75 9.61 -7.47
N SER A 39 8.07 9.50 -7.69
CA SER A 39 8.62 9.12 -8.99
C SER A 39 8.36 7.65 -9.31
N LEU A 40 8.42 6.75 -8.31
CA LEU A 40 8.07 5.33 -8.47
C LEU A 40 6.59 5.12 -8.81
N LEU A 41 5.72 6.06 -8.42
CA LEU A 41 4.33 6.07 -8.87
C LEU A 41 4.19 6.50 -10.33
N GLN A 42 5.11 7.28 -10.90
CA GLN A 42 4.98 7.72 -12.29
C GLN A 42 5.17 6.54 -13.26
N GLY A 43 4.22 6.35 -14.18
CA GLY A 43 4.25 5.27 -15.16
C GLY A 43 3.71 3.92 -14.67
N ASN A 44 3.33 3.81 -13.39
CA ASN A 44 2.79 2.58 -12.81
C ASN A 44 1.36 2.81 -12.27
N ASP A 45 0.47 1.82 -12.43
CA ASP A 45 -0.91 1.83 -11.94
C ASP A 45 -1.00 1.42 -10.45
N ARG A 46 -0.09 1.99 -9.64
CA ARG A 46 0.11 1.62 -8.23
C ARG A 46 -0.54 2.62 -7.28
N LEU A 47 -1.05 2.10 -6.16
CA LEU A 47 -1.50 2.92 -5.03
C LEU A 47 -0.38 3.06 -4.00
N LEU A 48 -0.12 4.29 -3.57
CA LEU A 48 0.78 4.57 -2.45
C LEU A 48 0.04 4.41 -1.13
N LEU A 49 0.45 3.44 -0.33
CA LEU A 49 0.05 3.34 1.06
C LEU A 49 1.11 4.00 1.94
N THR A 50 0.72 4.96 2.74
CA THR A 50 1.61 5.68 3.66
C THR A 50 0.86 6.12 4.91
N ARG A 51 1.57 6.31 6.03
CA ARG A 51 1.03 6.99 7.21
C ARG A 51 1.42 8.47 7.25
N ASP A 52 2.23 8.92 6.31
CA ASP A 52 2.58 10.33 6.15
C ASP A 52 1.47 11.04 5.35
N ARG A 53 0.77 11.95 6.02
CA ARG A 53 -0.32 12.71 5.42
C ARG A 53 0.15 13.60 4.27
N GLN A 54 1.32 14.23 4.40
CA GLN A 54 1.84 15.11 3.36
C GLN A 54 2.22 14.32 2.12
N LEU A 55 2.85 13.15 2.30
CA LEU A 55 3.19 12.28 1.17
C LEU A 55 1.92 11.74 0.48
N ALA A 56 0.90 11.32 1.24
CA ALA A 56 -0.39 10.89 0.68
C ALA A 56 -1.05 12.01 -0.14
N GLU A 57 -1.11 13.22 0.40
CA GLU A 57 -1.68 14.39 -0.30
C GLU A 57 -0.92 14.70 -1.59
N ARG A 58 0.41 14.61 -1.57
CA ARG A 58 1.26 14.81 -2.76
C ARG A 58 1.09 13.72 -3.82
N ALA A 59 0.70 12.52 -3.43
CA ALA A 59 0.39 11.42 -4.35
C ALA A 59 -1.00 11.54 -5.00
N GLY A 60 -1.83 12.48 -4.54
CA GLY A 60 -3.15 12.78 -5.12
C GLY A 60 -4.09 11.57 -5.05
N ASP A 61 -4.79 11.28 -6.14
CA ASP A 61 -5.77 10.18 -6.24
C ASP A 61 -5.16 8.79 -6.02
N ARG A 62 -3.82 8.67 -6.10
CA ARG A 62 -3.09 7.43 -5.86
C ARG A 62 -2.56 7.32 -4.43
N GLY A 63 -2.68 8.38 -3.62
CA GLY A 63 -2.28 8.42 -2.23
C GLY A 63 -3.37 7.89 -1.31
N VAL A 64 -3.04 6.86 -0.54
CA VAL A 64 -3.92 6.28 0.48
C VAL A 64 -3.27 6.48 1.85
N LEU A 65 -3.83 7.42 2.61
CA LEU A 65 -3.41 7.66 3.98
C LEU A 65 -3.98 6.58 4.91
N ILE A 66 -3.09 5.83 5.55
CA ILE A 66 -3.42 4.86 6.58
C ILE A 66 -3.35 5.55 7.94
N THR A 67 -4.50 5.76 8.57
CA THR A 67 -4.59 6.45 9.88
C THR A 67 -4.53 5.48 11.07
N VAL A 68 -4.78 4.19 10.83
CA VAL A 68 -4.77 3.13 11.85
C VAL A 68 -3.35 2.57 12.03
N THR A 69 -2.99 2.26 13.27
CA THR A 69 -1.61 1.89 13.65
C THR A 69 -1.39 0.39 13.78
N ASP A 70 -2.42 -0.36 14.19
CA ASP A 70 -2.34 -1.81 14.30
C ASP A 70 -2.62 -2.49 12.96
N LEU A 71 -1.87 -3.56 12.69
CA LEU A 71 -1.90 -4.26 11.41
C LEU A 71 -3.28 -4.82 11.06
N ASN A 72 -4.01 -5.37 12.05
CA ASN A 72 -5.32 -5.97 11.79
C ASN A 72 -6.32 -4.90 11.35
N SER A 73 -6.35 -3.76 12.04
CA SER A 73 -7.15 -2.62 11.63
C SER A 73 -6.70 -2.05 10.29
N GLN A 74 -5.40 -2.05 9.98
CA GLN A 74 -4.92 -1.64 8.65
C GLN A 74 -5.48 -2.52 7.53
N LEU A 75 -5.48 -3.85 7.71
CA LEU A 75 -6.01 -4.80 6.74
C LEU A 75 -7.54 -4.65 6.58
N VAL A 76 -8.28 -4.59 7.69
CA VAL A 76 -9.74 -4.37 7.67
C VAL A 76 -10.09 -3.03 7.04
N TRP A 77 -9.34 -1.98 7.37
CA TRP A 77 -9.55 -0.65 6.79
C TRP A 77 -9.34 -0.67 5.28
N LEU A 78 -8.28 -1.34 4.81
CA LEU A 78 -7.99 -1.49 3.38
C LEU A 78 -9.06 -2.30 2.65
N GLU A 79 -9.55 -3.40 3.24
CA GLU A 79 -10.67 -4.17 2.70
C GLU A 79 -11.90 -3.28 2.47
N ASN A 80 -12.26 -2.47 3.47
CA ASN A 80 -13.42 -1.57 3.37
C ASN A 80 -13.19 -0.38 2.41
N ARG A 81 -11.97 0.15 2.33
CA ARG A 81 -11.68 1.37 1.57
C ARG A 81 -11.42 1.11 0.09
N ILE A 82 -10.71 0.03 -0.22
CA ILE A 82 -10.25 -0.27 -1.58
C ILE A 82 -10.73 -1.63 -2.10
N GLY A 83 -11.60 -2.32 -1.36
CA GLY A 83 -12.19 -3.60 -1.79
C GLY A 83 -11.19 -4.76 -1.80
N LEU A 84 -10.15 -4.66 -0.98
CA LEU A 84 -9.11 -5.68 -0.83
C LEU A 84 -9.73 -6.98 -0.32
N ARG A 85 -9.61 -8.09 -1.05
CA ARG A 85 -10.04 -9.40 -0.54
C ARG A 85 -8.97 -9.98 0.37
N LEU A 86 -9.27 -10.11 1.66
CA LEU A 86 -8.34 -10.69 2.64
C LEU A 86 -8.37 -12.24 2.65
N GLN A 87 -8.53 -12.87 1.50
CA GLN A 87 -8.44 -14.33 1.40
C GLN A 87 -7.03 -14.70 0.97
N PRO A 88 -6.28 -15.51 1.74
CA PRO A 88 -5.02 -16.02 1.28
C PRO A 88 -5.28 -16.89 0.05
N ASP A 89 -4.81 -16.44 -1.11
CA ASP A 89 -4.82 -17.26 -2.31
C ASP A 89 -3.74 -18.33 -2.16
N LEU A 90 -4.10 -19.45 -1.54
CA LEU A 90 -3.24 -20.62 -1.38
C LEU A 90 -3.04 -21.40 -2.69
N ARG A 91 -3.45 -20.84 -3.84
CA ARG A 91 -3.29 -21.44 -5.17
C ARG A 91 -2.11 -20.80 -5.92
N ARG A 92 -0.89 -21.06 -5.46
CA ARG A 92 0.31 -20.93 -6.29
C ARG A 92 1.22 -22.13 -6.12
#